data_AF-A0A8K0SXA3-F1
#
_entry.id   AF-A0A8K0SXA3-F1
#
_cell.length_a   1.000
_cell.length_b   1.000
_cell.length_c   1.000
_cell.angle_alpha   90.00
_cell.angle_beta   90.00
_cell.angle_gamma   90.00
#
_symmetry.space_group_name_H-M   'P 1'
#
loop_
_entity.id
_entity.type
_entity.pdbx_description
1 polymer ?
#
loop_
_entity_poly.entity_id
_entity_poly.type
_entity_poly.pdbx_seq_one_letter_code
_entity_poly.pdbx_strand_id
1 'polypeptide(L)'
;MTPPCPSFPASELPAKVQLLADGRRRKLEPGQARVDLTACELLRIVQYRCEVLDPALPESPVQCFPVERLFRRSGYIVTATEHPFS
;
A
#
# COMPACT_ATOMS: atom_id res chain seq x y z
N MET A 1 -11.68 -13.23 -7.35
CA MET A 1 -10.35 -13.55 -6.79
C MET A 1 -9.59 -12.25 -6.64
N THR A 2 -9.23 -11.85 -5.42
CA THR A 2 -8.38 -10.66 -5.21
C THR A 2 -6.94 -11.02 -5.58
N PRO A 3 -6.27 -10.26 -6.47
CA PRO A 3 -4.88 -10.55 -6.82
C PRO A 3 -3.96 -10.37 -5.59
N PRO A 4 -2.88 -11.16 -5.48
CA PRO A 4 -1.89 -10.96 -4.42
C PRO A 4 -1.31 -9.54 -4.52
N CYS A 5 -1.44 -8.77 -3.45
CA CYS A 5 -0.85 -7.44 -3.29
C CYS A 5 0.43 -7.55 -2.44
N PRO A 6 1.61 -7.70 -3.04
CA PRO A 6 2.86 -7.76 -2.29
C PRO A 6 3.14 -6.40 -1.64
N SER A 7 3.58 -6.42 -0.38
CA SER A 7 4.11 -5.23 0.29
C SER A 7 5.52 -4.93 -0.20
N PHE A 8 5.80 -3.67 -0.51
CA PHE A 8 7.14 -3.17 -0.87
C PHE A 8 7.32 -1.75 -0.32
N PRO A 9 8.56 -1.25 -0.17
CA PRO A 9 8.79 0.11 0.31
C PRO A 9 8.26 1.14 -0.70
N ALA A 10 7.76 2.28 -0.20
CA ALA A 10 7.19 3.34 -1.04
C ALA A 10 8.17 3.87 -2.12
N SER A 11 9.49 3.78 -1.87
CA SER A 11 10.55 4.15 -2.82
C SER A 11 10.56 3.27 -4.08
N GLU A 12 10.07 2.02 -4.00
CA GLU A 12 10.00 1.11 -5.14
C GLU A 12 8.72 1.30 -5.98
N LEU A 13 7.80 2.16 -5.55
CA LEU A 13 6.52 2.42 -6.22
C LEU A 13 6.66 2.79 -7.71
N PRO A 14 7.59 3.68 -8.13
CA PRO A 14 7.76 4.03 -9.54
C PRO A 14 8.13 2.84 -10.43
N ALA A 15 8.86 1.87 -9.88
CA ALA A 15 9.24 0.67 -10.59
C ALA A 15 8.10 -0.36 -10.58
N LYS A 16 7.51 -0.63 -9.41
CA LYS A 16 6.53 -1.71 -9.21
C LYS A 16 5.19 -1.44 -9.90
N VAL A 17 4.76 -0.18 -10.01
CA VAL A 17 3.47 0.16 -10.66
C VAL A 17 3.39 -0.23 -12.14
N GLN A 18 4.55 -0.35 -12.79
CA GLN A 18 4.68 -0.74 -14.20
C GLN A 18 4.73 -2.26 -14.38
N LEU A 19 4.82 -3.03 -13.29
CA LEU A 19 4.98 -4.48 -13.29
C LEU A 19 3.66 -5.19 -12.93
N LEU A 20 3.49 -6.37 -13.50
CA LEU A 20 2.50 -7.36 -13.11
C LEU A 20 2.99 -8.14 -11.88
N ALA A 21 2.10 -8.92 -11.28
CA ALA A 21 2.42 -9.74 -10.10
C ALA A 21 3.52 -10.79 -10.36
N ASP A 22 3.73 -11.18 -11.62
CA ASP A 22 4.79 -12.08 -12.08
C ASP A 22 6.11 -11.36 -12.39
N GLY A 23 6.19 -10.05 -12.11
CA GLY A 23 7.35 -9.22 -12.39
C GLY A 23 7.50 -8.80 -13.85
N ARG A 24 6.59 -9.20 -14.75
CA ARG A 24 6.62 -8.77 -16.16
C ARG A 24 6.10 -7.34 -16.27
N ARG A 25 6.69 -6.56 -17.17
CA ARG A 25 6.15 -5.23 -17.48
C ARG A 25 4.77 -5.36 -18.11
N ARG A 26 3.83 -4.50 -17.71
CA ARG A 26 2.53 -4.41 -18.37
C ARG A 26 2.73 -4.03 -19.83
N LYS A 27 2.06 -4.76 -20.73
CA LYS A 27 2.00 -4.39 -22.14
C LYS A 27 1.20 -3.09 -22.24
N LEU A 28 1.79 -2.08 -22.86
CA LEU A 28 1.09 -0.83 -23.16
C LEU A 28 0.33 -1.05 -24.47
N GLU A 29 -0.96 -0.76 -24.46
CA GLU A 29 -1.72 -0.69 -25.71
C GLU A 29 -1.28 0.53 -26.52
N PRO A 30 -1.38 0.49 -27.86
CA PRO A 30 -1.01 1.63 -28.70
C PRO A 30 -1.79 2.89 -28.29
N GLY A 31 -1.06 3.96 -27.94
CA GLY A 31 -1.63 5.21 -27.42
C GLY A 31 -1.63 5.33 -25.89
N GLN A 32 -1.24 4.29 -25.16
CA GLN A 32 -1.19 4.31 -23.69
C GLN A 32 0.22 4.66 -23.19
N ALA A 33 0.32 5.77 -22.45
CA ALA A 33 1.57 6.16 -21.80
C ALA A 33 1.80 5.34 -20.52
N ARG A 34 3.07 5.22 -20.11
CA ARG A 34 3.42 4.66 -18.79
C ARG A 34 2.78 5.50 -17.69
N VAL A 35 2.45 4.87 -16.57
CA VAL A 35 1.91 5.58 -15.40
C VAL A 35 2.93 6.64 -14.94
N ASP A 36 2.56 7.91 -15.03
CA ASP A 36 3.30 9.01 -14.44
C ASP A 36 2.76 9.26 -13.02
N LEU A 37 3.55 8.87 -12.01
CA LEU A 37 3.15 9.04 -10.61
C LEU A 37 3.08 10.51 -10.19
N THR A 38 3.78 11.42 -10.87
CA THR A 38 3.79 12.85 -10.52
C THR A 38 2.45 13.52 -10.84
N ALA A 39 1.78 13.05 -11.90
CA ALA A 39 0.44 13.48 -12.30
C ALA A 39 -0.69 12.88 -11.43
N CYS A 40 -0.37 11.95 -10.52
CA CYS A 40 -1.37 11.23 -9.74
C CYS A 40 -1.58 11.85 -8.36
N GLU A 41 -2.85 12.07 -7.99
CA GLU A 41 -3.25 12.60 -6.69
C GLU A 41 -2.76 11.70 -5.54
N LEU A 42 -2.03 12.28 -4.58
CA LEU A 42 -1.63 11.62 -3.35
C LEU A 42 -2.72 11.78 -2.30
N LEU A 43 -3.26 10.65 -1.84
CA LEU A 43 -4.32 10.57 -0.86
C LEU A 43 -3.79 9.92 0.42
N ARG A 44 -4.45 10.23 1.54
CA ARG A 44 -4.16 9.64 2.84
C ARG A 44 -5.41 8.97 3.41
N ILE A 45 -5.20 7.85 4.09
CA ILE A 45 -6.22 7.20 4.91
C ILE A 45 -5.60 6.81 6.24
N VAL A 46 -6.29 7.10 7.34
CA VAL A 46 -5.93 6.63 8.67
C VAL A 46 -6.64 5.32 8.90
N GLN A 47 -5.87 4.27 9.17
CA GLN A 47 -6.38 2.98 9.61
C GLN A 47 -5.91 2.72 11.05
N TYR A 48 -6.46 1.72 11.72
CA TYR A 48 -6.02 1.33 13.06
C TYR A 48 -5.44 -0.08 13.01
N ARG A 49 -4.27 -0.24 13.61
CA ARG A 49 -3.65 -1.54 13.87
C ARG A 49 -3.84 -1.84 15.34
N CYS A 50 -4.54 -2.93 15.65
CA CYS A 50 -4.82 -3.35 17.00
C CYS A 50 -4.00 -4.58 17.37
N GLU A 51 -3.39 -4.55 18.54
CA GLU A 51 -2.58 -5.64 19.09
C GLU A 51 -3.04 -5.96 20.52
N VAL A 52 -3.00 -7.23 20.88
CA VAL A 52 -3.21 -7.69 22.26
C VAL A 52 -1.88 -7.50 22.99
N LEU A 53 -1.85 -6.71 24.07
CA LEU A 53 -0.58 -6.36 24.74
C LEU A 53 0.16 -7.56 25.31
N ASP A 54 -0.59 -8.50 25.88
CA ASP A 54 -0.07 -9.75 26.42
C ASP A 54 -1.01 -10.91 26.04
N PRO A 55 -0.70 -11.68 24.98
CA PRO A 55 -1.51 -12.81 24.55
C PRO A 55 -1.63 -13.95 25.57
N ALA A 56 -0.77 -13.98 26.60
CA ALA A 56 -0.80 -15.03 27.62
C ALA A 56 -1.86 -14.77 28.70
N LEU A 57 -2.35 -13.53 28.84
CA LEU A 57 -3.36 -13.16 29.80
C LEU A 57 -4.77 -13.15 29.16
N PRO A 58 -5.76 -13.88 29.71
CA PRO A 58 -7.10 -13.96 29.14
C PRO A 58 -7.83 -12.61 29.01
N GLU A 59 -7.56 -11.68 29.92
CA GLU A 59 -8.19 -10.35 29.97
C GLU A 59 -7.22 -9.24 29.54
N SER A 60 -6.22 -9.58 28.74
CA SER A 60 -5.24 -8.62 28.27
C SER A 60 -5.91 -7.53 27.41
N PRO A 61 -5.60 -6.24 27.66
CA PRO A 61 -6.20 -5.16 26.91
C PRO A 61 -5.73 -5.17 25.45
N VAL A 62 -6.65 -4.81 24.55
CA VAL A 62 -6.35 -4.55 23.15
C VAL A 62 -5.96 -3.08 23.01
N GLN A 63 -4.77 -2.82 22.46
CA GLN A 63 -4.33 -1.47 22.16
C GLN A 63 -4.33 -1.24 20.65
N CYS A 64 -4.98 -0.17 20.21
CA CYS A 64 -5.06 0.21 18.80
C CYS A 64 -4.22 1.46 18.54
N PHE A 65 -3.39 1.39 17.51
CA PHE A 65 -2.50 2.46 17.09
C PHE A 65 -2.95 2.99 15.72
N PRO A 66 -3.03 4.31 15.52
CA PRO A 66 -3.31 4.89 14.21
C PRO A 66 -2.13 4.63 13.27
N VAL A 67 -2.45 4.14 12.07
CA VAL A 67 -1.51 3.89 10.99
C VAL A 67 -1.94 4.74 9.80
N GLU A 68 -1.14 5.74 9.47
CA GLU A 68 -1.36 6.52 8.26
C GLU A 68 -0.88 5.72 7.04
N ARG A 69 -1.77 5.53 6.08
CA ARG A 69 -1.47 4.91 4.78
C ARG A 69 -1.62 5.95 3.69
N LEU A 70 -0.55 6.15 2.94
CA LEU A 70 -0.55 6.99 1.75
C LEU A 70 -0.81 6.12 0.52
N PHE A 71 -1.58 6.63 -0.42
CA PHE A 71 -1.84 5.94 -1.69
C PHE A 71 -2.04 6.94 -2.81
N ARG A 72 -1.78 6.54 -4.04
CA ARG A 72 -2.05 7.38 -5.23
C ARG A 72 -3.25 6.83 -5.98
N ARG A 73 -4.15 7.71 -6.40
CA ARG A 73 -5.30 7.35 -7.24
C ARG A 73 -4.86 7.35 -8.71
N SER A 74 -4.35 6.20 -9.15
CA SER A 74 -3.78 6.02 -10.49
C SER A 74 -4.36 4.80 -11.20
N GLY A 75 -5.70 4.65 -11.23
CA GLY A 75 -6.37 3.47 -11.83
C GLY A 75 -6.07 2.11 -11.18
N TYR A 76 -5.10 2.03 -10.27
CA TYR A 76 -4.67 0.87 -9.51
C TYR A 76 -4.41 1.33 -8.07
N ILE A 77 -5.01 0.66 -7.09
CA ILE A 77 -4.80 0.92 -5.66
C ILE A 77 -3.40 0.43 -5.32
N VAL A 78 -2.52 1.34 -4.89
CA VAL A 78 -1.22 0.97 -4.33
C VAL A 78 -1.13 1.50 -2.91
N THR A 79 -1.11 0.59 -1.95
CA THR A 79 -0.90 0.88 -0.53
C THR A 79 0.58 1.16 -0.30
N ALA A 80 0.95 2.42 -0.04
CA ALA A 80 2.28 2.73 0.48
C ALA A 80 2.32 2.38 1.98
N THR A 81 3.44 1.77 2.35
CA THR A 81 3.75 1.16 3.62
C THR A 81 3.84 2.16 4.78
N GLU A 82 3.63 1.60 5.96
CA GLU A 82 3.33 2.22 7.25
C GLU A 82 4.45 3.17 7.72
N HIS A 83 4.09 4.42 8.05
CA HIS A 83 4.90 5.24 8.93
C HIS A 83 4.38 5.06 10.36
N PRO A 84 5.20 4.59 11.32
CA PRO A 84 4.84 4.68 12.72
C PRO A 84 4.72 6.18 13.06
N PHE A 85 3.58 6.55 13.63
CA PHE A 85 3.39 7.86 14.25
C PHE A 85 4.44 7.96 15.38
N SER A 86 5.49 8.75 15.14
CA SER A 86 6.51 9.07 16.15
C SER A 86 6.05 10.25 17.00
#